data_AF-B9TJK1-F1
#
_entry.id   AF-B9TJK1-F1
#
_cell.length_a   1.000
_cell.length_b   1.000
_cell.length_c   1.000
_cell.angle_alpha   90.00
_cell.angle_beta   90.00
_cell.angle_gamma   90.00
#
_symmetry.space_group_name_H-M   'P 1'
#
loop_
_entity.id
_entity.type
_entity.pdbx_description
1 polymer ?
#
loop_
_entity_poly.entity_id
_entity_poly.type
_entity_poly.pdbx_seq_one_letter_code
_entity_poly.pdbx_strand_id
1 'polypeptide(L)'
;MQAIIDKDISRHFGDAPLDAGPLATDLSPELAPAAIDKALRKVADWQLARSLPYFSRIWTESVMYTGFMAASEATGDPKYRDAMLAMARHFDFQERDRLPNADDLSIAQTYLDLYFQEKNLGMLRLTKAELDDLLPLATLKPNDPRIPWWWCDALFMAPPVWARMFQATGERKYLDYMHLNWKRT
;
A
#
# COMPACT_ATOMS: atom_id res chain seq x y z
N MET A 1 -3.32 22.76 17.59
CA MET A 1 -3.08 22.57 16.14
C MET A 1 -1.61 22.32 15.88
N GLN A 2 -0.70 23.20 16.30
CA GLN A 2 0.75 23.03 16.09
C GLN A 2 1.31 21.69 16.60
N ALA A 3 0.95 21.27 17.82
CA ALA A 3 1.40 19.99 18.37
C ALA A 3 0.98 18.74 17.54
N ILE A 4 -0.12 18.83 16.77
CA ILE A 4 -0.54 17.75 15.87
C ILE A 4 0.36 17.76 14.61
N ILE A 5 0.59 18.94 14.05
CA ILE A 5 1.49 19.13 12.90
C ILE A 5 2.89 18.64 13.25
N ASP A 6 3.45 19.05 14.39
CA ASP A 6 4.79 18.65 14.83
C ASP A 6 4.90 17.13 15.01
N LYS A 7 3.84 16.51 15.56
CA LYS A 7 3.76 15.05 15.69
C LYS A 7 3.77 14.37 14.32
N ASP A 8 2.98 14.83 13.37
CA ASP A 8 2.90 14.20 12.04
C ASP A 8 4.18 14.42 11.22
N ILE A 9 4.82 15.58 11.36
CA ILE A 9 6.16 15.85 10.81
C ILE A 9 7.18 14.88 11.39
N SER A 10 7.19 14.68 12.72
CA SER A 10 8.13 13.74 13.35
C SER A 10 7.94 12.29 12.92
N ARG A 11 6.76 11.95 12.40
CA ARG A 11 6.43 10.63 11.85
C ARG A 11 6.67 10.54 10.35
N HIS A 12 7.12 11.62 9.73
CA HIS A 12 7.34 11.75 8.29
C HIS A 12 6.06 11.54 7.46
N PHE A 13 4.89 11.85 8.02
CA PHE A 13 3.61 11.72 7.30
C PHE A 13 3.38 12.86 6.30
N GLY A 14 4.20 13.90 6.43
CA GLY A 14 4.22 15.08 5.58
C GLY A 14 5.18 16.10 6.19
N ASP A 15 5.28 17.26 5.54
CA ASP A 15 5.97 18.41 6.08
C ASP A 15 5.10 19.68 5.96
N ALA A 16 5.47 20.70 6.72
CA ALA A 16 4.86 22.02 6.67
C ALA A 16 5.97 23.07 6.59
N PRO A 17 6.70 23.14 5.45
CA PRO A 17 7.78 24.09 5.30
C PRO A 17 7.23 25.52 5.34
N LEU A 18 7.98 26.44 5.94
CA LEU A 18 7.63 27.87 5.95
C LEU A 18 7.60 28.46 4.54
N ASP A 19 8.39 27.89 3.63
CA ASP A 19 8.41 28.19 2.20
C ASP A 19 8.25 26.88 1.41
N ALA A 20 7.12 26.75 0.72
CA ALA A 20 6.82 25.58 -0.11
C ALA A 20 7.51 25.61 -1.50
N GLY A 21 8.27 26.67 -1.79
CA GLY A 21 8.86 26.92 -3.09
C GLY A 21 7.85 27.46 -4.11
N PRO A 22 8.31 27.71 -5.35
CA PRO A 22 7.46 28.26 -6.40
C PRO A 22 6.42 27.23 -6.89
N LEU A 23 5.27 27.74 -7.34
CA LEU A 23 4.25 26.93 -8.01
C LEU A 23 4.81 26.33 -9.32
N ALA A 24 4.32 25.15 -9.68
CA ALA A 24 4.60 24.54 -10.96
C ALA A 24 4.01 25.39 -12.10
N THR A 25 4.86 25.88 -13.00
CA THR A 25 4.45 26.72 -14.16
C THR A 25 4.40 25.95 -15.48
N ASP A 26 4.80 24.67 -15.47
CA ASP A 26 4.98 23.83 -16.63
C ASP A 26 3.87 22.76 -16.79
N LEU A 27 2.81 22.84 -15.99
CA LEU A 27 1.65 21.94 -16.07
C LEU A 27 0.50 22.58 -16.86
N SER A 28 -0.28 21.74 -17.55
CA SER A 28 -1.48 22.15 -18.30
C SER A 28 -2.74 21.66 -17.58
N PRO A 29 -3.83 22.45 -17.55
CA PRO A 29 -5.12 22.00 -17.01
C PRO A 29 -5.90 21.08 -17.97
N GLU A 30 -5.39 20.86 -19.18
CA GLU A 30 -6.05 20.02 -20.19
C GLU A 30 -6.11 18.55 -19.74
N LEU A 31 -7.25 17.90 -19.98
CA LEU A 31 -7.42 16.46 -19.75
C LEU A 31 -6.89 15.61 -20.92
N ALA A 32 -5.74 16.01 -21.48
CA ALA A 32 -5.06 15.30 -22.56
C ALA A 32 -4.03 14.30 -21.99
N PRO A 33 -3.81 13.12 -22.61
CA PRO A 33 -2.88 12.11 -22.08
C PRO A 33 -1.48 12.65 -21.75
N ALA A 34 -0.91 13.49 -22.62
CA ALA A 34 0.42 14.08 -22.40
C ALA A 34 0.46 15.07 -21.23
N ALA A 35 -0.63 15.83 -21.01
CA ALA A 35 -0.72 16.76 -19.88
C ALA A 35 -0.84 15.99 -18.55
N ILE A 36 -1.64 14.92 -18.53
CA ILE A 36 -1.83 14.05 -17.38
C ILE A 36 -0.54 13.28 -17.05
N ASP A 37 0.14 12.70 -18.05
CA ASP A 37 1.42 12.00 -17.86
C ASP A 37 2.48 12.93 -17.25
N LYS A 38 2.58 14.17 -17.77
CA LYS A 38 3.51 15.16 -17.23
C LYS A 38 3.21 15.51 -15.77
N ALA A 39 1.94 15.71 -15.42
CA ALA A 39 1.54 15.99 -14.04
C ALA A 39 1.81 14.80 -13.11
N LEU A 40 1.46 13.58 -13.54
CA LEU A 40 1.69 12.34 -12.80
C LEU A 40 3.18 12.16 -12.50
N ARG A 41 4.04 12.25 -13.51
CA ARG A 41 5.50 12.12 -13.35
C ARG A 41 6.06 13.18 -12.43
N LYS A 42 5.64 14.43 -12.57
CA LYS A 42 6.13 15.53 -11.72
C LYS A 42 5.84 15.27 -10.24
N VAL A 43 4.62 14.87 -9.91
CA VAL A 43 4.22 14.57 -8.52
C VAL A 43 4.88 13.30 -8.01
N ALA A 44 4.90 12.23 -8.81
CA ALA A 44 5.51 10.96 -8.42
C ALA A 44 7.02 11.10 -8.21
N ASP A 45 7.73 11.82 -9.07
CA ASP A 45 9.18 12.06 -8.94
C ASP A 45 9.48 12.87 -7.66
N TRP A 46 8.69 13.91 -7.41
CA TRP A 46 8.82 14.72 -6.20
C TRP A 46 8.56 13.90 -4.94
N GLN A 47 7.47 13.13 -4.91
CA GLN A 47 7.09 12.35 -3.73
C GLN A 47 8.09 11.23 -3.48
N LEU A 48 8.53 10.52 -4.52
CA LEU A 48 9.48 9.41 -4.39
C LEU A 48 10.78 9.89 -3.75
N ALA A 49 11.37 10.97 -4.25
CA ALA A 49 12.63 11.49 -3.74
C ALA A 49 12.56 11.86 -2.24
N ARG A 50 11.39 12.31 -1.76
CA ARG A 50 11.19 12.79 -0.40
C ARG A 50 10.80 11.69 0.57
N SER A 51 10.04 10.70 0.13
CA SER A 51 9.62 9.59 0.98
C SER A 51 10.66 8.48 1.06
N LEU A 52 11.49 8.28 0.01
CA LEU A 52 12.46 7.17 -0.06
C LEU A 52 13.31 6.98 1.23
N PRO A 53 13.84 8.03 1.88
CA PRO A 53 14.64 7.86 3.10
C PRO A 53 13.85 7.37 4.32
N TYR A 54 12.52 7.45 4.28
CA TYR A 54 11.61 7.23 5.41
C TYR A 54 10.59 6.12 5.15
N PHE A 55 10.70 5.40 4.03
CA PHE A 55 9.85 4.26 3.72
C PHE A 55 9.70 3.34 4.92
N SER A 56 8.46 2.96 5.20
CA SER A 56 8.10 2.07 6.30
C SER A 56 6.97 1.13 5.88
N ARG A 57 6.52 0.27 6.81
CA ARG A 57 5.47 -0.73 6.57
C ARG A 57 4.08 -0.29 7.03
N ILE A 58 3.91 0.97 7.41
CA ILE A 58 2.62 1.48 7.88
C ILE A 58 1.65 1.73 6.71
N TRP A 59 0.36 1.82 7.00
CA TRP A 59 -0.66 1.96 5.97
C TRP A 59 -0.49 3.21 5.09
N THR A 60 -0.10 4.36 5.65
CA THR A 60 0.05 5.60 4.85
C THR A 60 1.07 5.45 3.73
N GLU A 61 2.21 4.83 4.04
CA GLU A 61 3.26 4.51 3.07
C GLU A 61 2.81 3.43 2.10
N SER A 62 2.12 2.38 2.58
CA SER A 62 1.64 1.30 1.73
C SER A 62 0.69 1.76 0.62
N VAL A 63 -0.19 2.72 0.93
CA VAL A 63 -1.14 3.30 -0.03
C VAL A 63 -0.35 4.05 -1.10
N MET A 64 0.65 4.84 -0.70
CA MET A 64 1.54 5.51 -1.64
C MET A 64 2.30 4.50 -2.53
N TYR A 65 2.74 3.37 -1.99
CA TYR A 65 3.40 2.32 -2.79
C TYR A 65 2.50 1.78 -3.90
N THR A 66 1.21 1.55 -3.62
CA THR A 66 0.25 1.16 -4.66
C THR A 66 0.13 2.22 -5.76
N GLY A 67 0.21 3.51 -5.37
CA GLY A 67 0.24 4.63 -6.31
C GLY A 67 1.49 4.62 -7.20
N PHE A 68 2.66 4.31 -6.64
CA PHE A 68 3.90 4.18 -7.42
C PHE A 68 3.87 2.99 -8.38
N MET A 69 3.31 1.85 -7.97
CA MET A 69 3.10 0.71 -8.87
C MET A 69 2.20 1.09 -10.06
N ALA A 70 1.07 1.75 -9.78
CA ALA A 70 0.17 2.23 -10.82
C ALA A 70 0.80 3.32 -11.72
N ALA A 71 1.60 4.22 -11.15
CA ALA A 71 2.34 5.22 -11.92
C ALA A 71 3.37 4.58 -12.85
N SER A 72 4.07 3.53 -12.41
CA SER A 72 4.98 2.77 -13.27
C SER A 72 4.26 2.16 -14.47
N GLU A 73 3.12 1.52 -14.22
CA GLU A 73 2.31 0.90 -15.28
C GLU A 73 1.78 1.94 -16.27
N ALA A 74 1.17 3.02 -15.77
CA ALA A 74 0.53 4.04 -16.60
C ALA A 74 1.54 4.83 -17.46
N THR A 75 2.74 5.07 -16.93
CA THR A 75 3.77 5.89 -17.60
C THR A 75 4.79 5.04 -18.38
N GLY A 76 4.86 3.74 -18.12
CA GLY A 76 5.91 2.85 -18.63
C GLY A 76 7.31 3.11 -18.05
N ASP A 77 7.42 3.97 -17.02
CA ASP A 77 8.70 4.26 -16.37
C ASP A 77 8.96 3.27 -15.23
N PRO A 78 9.98 2.39 -15.34
CA PRO A 78 10.20 1.33 -14.36
C PRO A 78 10.71 1.85 -13.02
N LYS A 79 11.20 3.10 -12.92
CA LYS A 79 11.86 3.60 -11.71
C LYS A 79 10.97 3.54 -10.46
N TYR A 80 9.66 3.78 -10.61
CA TYR A 80 8.72 3.74 -9.50
C TYR A 80 8.56 2.31 -8.98
N ARG A 81 8.36 1.35 -9.89
CA ARG A 81 8.25 -0.06 -9.58
C ARG A 81 9.55 -0.64 -9.03
N ASP A 82 10.70 -0.23 -9.55
CA ASP A 82 12.01 -0.69 -9.07
C ASP A 82 12.30 -0.17 -7.65
N ALA A 83 11.86 1.05 -7.32
CA ALA A 83 11.90 1.55 -5.94
C ALA A 83 11.01 0.70 -5.01
N MET A 84 9.83 0.28 -5.46
CA MET A 84 8.95 -0.61 -4.69
C MET A 84 9.54 -2.01 -4.51
N LEU A 85 10.21 -2.54 -5.53
CA LEU A 85 10.92 -3.82 -5.43
C LEU A 85 12.10 -3.73 -4.45
N ALA A 86 12.87 -2.63 -4.48
CA ALA A 86 13.94 -2.39 -3.53
C ALA A 86 13.41 -2.30 -2.09
N MET A 87 12.31 -1.57 -1.88
CA MET A 87 11.60 -1.48 -0.61
C MET A 87 11.12 -2.85 -0.12
N ALA A 88 10.45 -3.63 -0.98
CA ALA A 88 9.94 -4.95 -0.62
C ALA A 88 11.06 -5.91 -0.21
N ARG A 89 12.21 -5.86 -0.91
CA ARG A 89 13.41 -6.63 -0.54
C ARG A 89 14.01 -6.15 0.77
N HIS A 90 14.05 -4.84 1.02
CA HIS A 90 14.56 -4.28 2.27
C HIS A 90 13.77 -4.75 3.49
N PHE A 91 12.45 -4.94 3.35
CA PHE A 91 11.59 -5.48 4.40
C PHE A 91 11.41 -7.00 4.35
N ASP A 92 12.17 -7.72 3.53
CA ASP A 92 12.06 -9.17 3.33
C ASP A 92 10.61 -9.65 3.04
N PHE A 93 9.83 -8.83 2.35
CA PHE A 93 8.41 -9.07 2.05
C PHE A 93 7.54 -9.31 3.30
N GLN A 94 7.89 -8.69 4.43
CA GLN A 94 7.12 -8.77 5.68
C GLN A 94 6.07 -7.66 5.77
N GLU A 95 4.89 -8.00 6.29
CA GLU A 95 3.92 -7.08 6.86
C GLU A 95 4.49 -6.41 8.12
N ARG A 96 3.80 -5.40 8.66
CA ARG A 96 4.29 -4.67 9.83
C ARG A 96 4.34 -5.53 11.10
N ASP A 97 3.24 -6.22 11.39
CA ASP A 97 3.01 -6.97 12.63
C ASP A 97 2.49 -8.40 12.33
N ARG A 98 2.77 -9.35 13.22
CA ARG A 98 2.17 -10.71 13.22
C ARG A 98 0.67 -10.62 13.52
N LEU A 99 -0.14 -11.45 12.85
CA LEU A 99 -1.60 -11.32 12.83
C LEU A 99 -1.98 -9.88 12.42
N PRO A 100 -1.64 -9.47 11.18
CA PRO A 100 -1.82 -8.10 10.74
C PRO A 100 -3.30 -7.72 10.75
N ASN A 101 -3.59 -6.50 11.22
CA ASN A 101 -4.90 -5.90 10.93
C ASN A 101 -4.95 -5.45 9.45
N ALA A 102 -6.05 -4.84 9.02
CA ALA A 102 -6.14 -4.38 7.63
C ALA A 102 -5.03 -3.38 7.25
N ASP A 103 -4.72 -2.41 8.11
CA ASP A 103 -3.64 -1.43 7.91
C ASP A 103 -2.27 -2.10 7.77
N ASP A 104 -1.95 -3.10 8.59
CA ASP A 104 -0.67 -3.80 8.54
C ASP A 104 -0.53 -4.70 7.30
N LEU A 105 -1.68 -5.17 6.78
CA LEU A 105 -1.76 -6.04 5.61
C LEU A 105 -1.63 -5.27 4.28
N SER A 106 -1.98 -3.99 4.27
CA SER A 106 -2.03 -3.13 3.08
C SER A 106 -0.77 -3.16 2.19
N ILE A 107 0.42 -3.23 2.79
CA ILE A 107 1.70 -3.31 2.05
C ILE A 107 1.79 -4.55 1.15
N ALA A 108 1.11 -5.64 1.54
CA ALA A 108 1.09 -6.87 0.77
C ALA A 108 0.42 -6.72 -0.60
N GLN A 109 -0.37 -5.66 -0.82
CA GLN A 109 -0.86 -5.33 -2.17
C GLN A 109 0.31 -5.12 -3.14
N THR A 110 1.33 -4.37 -2.70
CA THR A 110 2.55 -4.13 -3.50
C THR A 110 3.35 -5.41 -3.68
N TYR A 111 3.45 -6.26 -2.65
CA TYR A 111 4.16 -7.54 -2.75
C TYR A 111 3.50 -8.50 -3.74
N LEU A 112 2.16 -8.57 -3.73
CA LEU A 112 1.38 -9.39 -4.68
C LEU A 112 1.49 -8.84 -6.11
N ASP A 113 1.47 -7.53 -6.30
CA ASP A 113 1.65 -6.92 -7.62
C ASP A 113 3.06 -7.20 -8.18
N LEU A 114 4.11 -7.10 -7.34
CA LEU A 114 5.47 -7.50 -7.71
C LEU A 114 5.57 -9.00 -8.03
N TYR A 115 4.91 -9.86 -7.23
CA TYR A 115 4.82 -11.29 -7.52
C TYR A 115 4.19 -11.55 -8.88
N PHE A 116 3.11 -10.85 -9.25
CA PHE A 116 2.48 -11.10 -10.55
C PHE A 116 3.38 -10.75 -11.73
N GLN A 117 4.37 -9.89 -11.54
CA GLN A 117 5.38 -9.55 -12.55
C GLN A 117 6.56 -10.53 -12.54
N GLU A 118 7.09 -10.87 -11.37
CA GLU A 118 8.34 -11.65 -11.21
C GLU A 118 8.11 -13.17 -11.09
N LYS A 119 6.89 -13.58 -10.73
CA LYS A 119 6.47 -14.96 -10.46
C LYS A 119 7.33 -15.71 -9.43
N ASN A 120 7.99 -14.97 -8.53
CA ASN A 120 8.79 -15.56 -7.44
C ASN A 120 7.92 -15.87 -6.22
N LEU A 121 7.66 -17.16 -5.98
CA LEU A 121 6.85 -17.64 -4.85
C LEU A 121 7.37 -17.21 -3.47
N GLY A 122 8.67 -16.90 -3.35
CA GLY A 122 9.25 -16.38 -2.11
C GLY A 122 8.61 -15.07 -1.65
N MET A 123 8.11 -14.25 -2.57
CA MET A 123 7.45 -12.96 -2.29
C MET A 123 6.09 -13.13 -1.61
N LEU A 124 5.44 -14.29 -1.76
CA LEU A 124 4.10 -14.54 -1.20
C LEU A 124 4.12 -15.31 0.11
N ARG A 125 5.25 -15.96 0.44
CA ARG A 125 5.31 -16.98 1.49
C ARG A 125 4.83 -16.45 2.84
N LEU A 126 5.25 -15.25 3.22
CA LEU A 126 4.92 -14.64 4.50
C LEU A 126 3.48 -14.14 4.53
N THR A 127 3.08 -13.34 3.53
CA THR A 127 1.68 -12.90 3.39
C THR A 127 0.70 -14.07 3.41
N LYS A 128 0.99 -15.15 2.68
CA LYS A 128 0.11 -16.34 2.65
C LYS A 128 -0.03 -16.96 4.04
N ALA A 129 1.07 -17.10 4.78
CA ALA A 129 1.04 -17.63 6.14
C ALA A 129 0.24 -16.73 7.08
N GLU A 130 0.43 -15.41 7.00
CA GLU A 130 -0.36 -14.44 7.77
C GLU A 130 -1.85 -14.54 7.45
N LEU A 131 -2.23 -14.59 6.18
CA LEU A 131 -3.64 -14.75 5.77
C LEU A 131 -4.22 -16.08 6.27
N ASP A 132 -3.46 -17.18 6.18
CA ASP A 132 -3.90 -18.49 6.63
C ASP A 132 -4.17 -18.53 8.15
N ASP A 133 -3.38 -17.80 8.94
CA ASP A 133 -3.58 -17.67 10.39
C ASP A 133 -4.73 -16.73 10.77
N LEU A 134 -5.12 -15.81 9.88
CA LEU A 134 -6.29 -14.94 10.09
C LEU A 134 -7.63 -15.66 9.79
N LEU A 135 -7.64 -16.67 8.91
CA LEU A 135 -8.85 -17.44 8.56
C LEU A 135 -9.67 -17.97 9.75
N PRO A 136 -9.08 -18.57 10.79
CA PRO A 136 -9.83 -19.09 11.94
C PRO A 136 -10.33 -18.00 12.90
N LEU A 137 -9.89 -16.74 12.75
CA LEU A 137 -10.25 -15.67 13.66
C LEU A 137 -11.60 -15.04 13.28
N ALA A 138 -12.52 -15.00 14.24
CA ALA A 138 -13.81 -14.32 14.08
C ALA A 138 -13.72 -12.80 14.31
N THR A 139 -12.65 -12.36 14.95
CA THR A 139 -12.38 -10.98 15.37
C THR A 139 -11.00 -10.54 14.88
N LEU A 140 -10.66 -9.26 15.09
CA LEU A 140 -9.42 -8.67 14.61
C LEU A 140 -8.18 -9.44 15.08
N LYS A 141 -8.16 -9.81 16.37
CA LYS A 141 -7.10 -10.58 17.05
C LYS A 141 -7.74 -11.39 18.19
N PRO A 142 -7.07 -12.43 18.72
CA PRO A 142 -7.51 -13.09 19.94
C PRO A 142 -7.78 -12.08 21.07
N ASN A 143 -8.93 -12.21 21.73
CA ASN A 143 -9.42 -11.32 22.81
C ASN A 143 -9.76 -9.87 22.39
N ASP A 144 -9.78 -9.56 21.09
CA ASP A 144 -10.32 -8.29 20.57
C ASP A 144 -11.80 -8.48 20.18
N PRO A 145 -12.75 -7.65 20.64
CA PRO A 145 -14.16 -7.80 20.28
C PRO A 145 -14.51 -7.27 18.87
N ARG A 146 -13.59 -6.55 18.23
CA ARG A 146 -13.87 -5.89 16.94
C ARG A 146 -13.84 -6.92 15.81
N ILE A 147 -14.75 -6.79 14.85
CA ILE A 147 -14.65 -7.53 13.58
C ILE A 147 -13.38 -7.08 12.81
N PRO A 148 -12.81 -7.90 11.92
CA PRO A 148 -11.57 -7.56 11.23
C PRO A 148 -11.57 -6.20 10.51
N TRP A 149 -12.69 -5.82 9.90
CA TRP A 149 -12.84 -4.59 9.10
C TRP A 149 -13.92 -3.68 9.68
N TRP A 150 -13.74 -3.28 10.94
CA TRP A 150 -14.72 -2.48 11.68
C TRP A 150 -14.72 -0.98 11.30
N TRP A 151 -13.78 -0.53 10.43
CA TRP A 151 -13.70 0.83 9.91
C TRP A 151 -13.67 0.80 8.37
N CYS A 152 -14.18 1.85 7.72
CA CYS A 152 -14.38 1.82 6.27
C CYS A 152 -13.07 1.78 5.47
N ASP A 153 -12.00 2.41 5.95
CA ASP A 153 -10.70 2.45 5.27
C ASP A 153 -10.11 1.03 5.13
N ALA A 154 -10.45 0.11 6.06
CA ALA A 154 -10.06 -1.30 5.98
C ALA A 154 -10.45 -1.95 4.64
N LEU A 155 -11.52 -1.46 4.01
CA LEU A 155 -12.02 -1.97 2.73
C LEU A 155 -11.10 -1.63 1.55
N PHE A 156 -10.24 -0.61 1.67
CA PHE A 156 -9.13 -0.40 0.74
C PHE A 156 -7.93 -1.27 1.14
N MET A 157 -7.62 -1.35 2.43
CA MET A 157 -6.37 -1.92 2.91
C MET A 157 -6.28 -3.44 2.72
N ALA A 158 -7.31 -4.19 3.14
CA ALA A 158 -7.25 -5.65 3.22
C ALA A 158 -7.87 -6.38 2.00
N PRO A 159 -9.11 -6.11 1.55
CA PRO A 159 -9.77 -6.92 0.52
C PRO A 159 -8.94 -7.16 -0.75
N PRO A 160 -8.21 -6.16 -1.30
CA PRO A 160 -7.41 -6.38 -2.49
C PRO A 160 -6.25 -7.37 -2.29
N VAL A 161 -5.74 -7.53 -1.06
CA VAL A 161 -4.73 -8.55 -0.71
C VAL A 161 -5.34 -9.95 -0.77
N TRP A 162 -6.53 -10.14 -0.19
CA TRP A 162 -7.25 -11.41 -0.22
C TRP A 162 -7.63 -11.83 -1.65
N ALA A 163 -8.15 -10.90 -2.45
CA ALA A 163 -8.49 -11.15 -3.85
C ALA A 163 -7.26 -11.55 -4.69
N ARG A 164 -6.15 -10.83 -4.54
CA ARG A 164 -4.89 -11.15 -5.21
C ARG A 164 -4.30 -12.47 -4.72
N MET A 165 -4.40 -12.80 -3.44
CA MET A 165 -3.94 -14.10 -2.94
C MET A 165 -4.75 -15.25 -3.55
N PHE A 166 -6.08 -15.08 -3.71
CA PHE A 166 -6.89 -16.03 -4.48
C PHE A 166 -6.40 -16.14 -5.92
N GLN A 167 -6.15 -15.02 -6.62
CA GLN A 167 -5.65 -15.04 -7.99
C GLN A 167 -4.28 -15.75 -8.10
N ALA A 168 -3.42 -15.59 -7.09
CA ALA A 168 -2.10 -16.20 -7.07
C ALA A 168 -2.11 -17.72 -6.78
N THR A 169 -3.06 -18.20 -5.97
CA THR A 169 -3.05 -19.57 -5.43
C THR A 169 -4.20 -20.46 -5.94
N GLY A 170 -5.30 -19.87 -6.40
CA GLY A 170 -6.55 -20.55 -6.69
C GLY A 170 -7.34 -21.01 -5.45
N GLU A 171 -6.87 -20.73 -4.23
CA GLU A 171 -7.51 -21.20 -3.00
C GLU A 171 -8.73 -20.34 -2.64
N ARG A 172 -9.93 -20.91 -2.84
CA ARG A 172 -11.22 -20.19 -2.66
C ARG A 172 -11.44 -19.61 -1.26
N LYS A 173 -10.82 -20.20 -0.23
CA LYS A 173 -10.88 -19.73 1.17
C LYS A 173 -10.58 -18.23 1.31
N TYR A 174 -9.70 -17.67 0.46
CA TYR A 174 -9.36 -16.25 0.50
C TYR A 174 -10.52 -15.36 0.02
N LEU A 175 -11.25 -15.75 -1.02
CA LEU A 175 -12.45 -15.04 -1.45
C LEU A 175 -13.60 -15.20 -0.46
N ASP A 176 -13.76 -16.38 0.14
CA ASP A 176 -14.82 -16.64 1.10
C ASP A 176 -14.63 -15.78 2.37
N TYR A 177 -13.38 -15.67 2.87
CA TYR A 177 -13.03 -14.76 3.97
C TYR A 177 -13.28 -13.30 3.60
N MET A 178 -12.87 -12.90 2.39
CA MET A 178 -13.09 -11.53 1.91
C MET A 178 -14.57 -11.19 1.84
N HIS A 179 -15.38 -12.05 1.24
CA HIS A 179 -16.82 -11.85 1.10
C HIS A 179 -17.52 -11.78 2.46
N LEU A 180 -17.16 -12.68 3.39
CA LEU A 180 -17.72 -12.70 4.74
C LEU A 180 -17.47 -11.38 5.49
N ASN A 181 -16.22 -10.91 5.49
CA ASN A 181 -15.87 -9.70 6.23
C ASN A 181 -16.39 -8.44 5.54
N TRP A 182 -16.39 -8.39 4.20
CA TRP A 182 -17.00 -7.28 3.45
C TRP A 182 -18.48 -7.11 3.79
N LYS A 183 -19.22 -8.21 3.92
CA LYS A 183 -20.65 -8.18 4.27
C LYS A 183 -20.91 -7.73 5.71
N ARG A 184 -19.93 -7.86 6.60
CA ARG A 184 -20.06 -7.51 8.03
C ARG A 184 -19.73 -6.04 8.32
N THR A 185 -18.97 -5.40 7.43
CA THR A 185 -18.63 -3.97 7.48
C THR A 185 -19.80 -3.12 6.98
#